data_AF-A0A6G1H901-F1
#
_entry.id   AF-A0A6G1H901-F1
#
_cell.length_a   1.000
_cell.length_b   1.000
_cell.length_c   1.000
_cell.angle_alpha   90.00
_cell.angle_beta   90.00
_cell.angle_gamma   90.00
#
_symmetry.space_group_name_H-M   'P 1'
#
loop_
_entity.id
_entity.type
_entity.pdbx_description
1 polymer ?
#
loop_
_entity_poly.entity_id
_entity_poly.type
_entity_poly.pdbx_seq_one_letter_code
_entity_poly.pdbx_strand_id
1 'polypeptide(L)'
;METKVEGRIGRLKYTYSGYGLCRNGISFKADLDTWLPEYHKNGKPKQINRYKTPQTLKWWKQQCHFRGLDEDGWEETLQERLRTGPNTLKPEFARLSDELRAKWEIQRPIDLERARREEEEQKKKELEEAKSFVDKAFADLEPGLDAFVLKKDWRKLRDSLPALKLKSSTIKDPFPKGWEEWLIIGRDTTAVDSEISSLQEEADQARKAEIARQEAEEKAQQEEWDRKHKQVMEASHKRGAWDVTGKYIITCDELSSNWDIGKMTLTIYRADNSSSSEMFARFDFGILTGWFRFEQSSEPKPKSTKKSTTGSKRKRAVSDTGDDDEEDFQNRSHRPWNDGPEYVLAKTDKPSPKNPTMNFRWRGRDSSERQIQLNSDRDSNAITFSGKGGAKLSGIIETPFAGSCVFTGKKVEMANPGAAPRISIQGRWNELNERAYESERVSRWG
;
A
#
# COMPACT_ATOMS: atom_id res chain seq x y z
N MET A 1 1.99 -41.14 -10.72
CA MET A 1 1.41 -41.40 -12.07
C MET A 1 0.10 -42.17 -11.91
N GLU A 2 -0.91 -41.91 -12.74
CA GLU A 2 -2.19 -42.63 -12.68
C GLU A 2 -2.19 -43.77 -13.70
N THR A 3 -2.26 -45.03 -13.26
CA THR A 3 -2.36 -46.20 -14.16
C THR A 3 -3.66 -46.15 -14.94
N LYS A 4 -3.55 -46.18 -16.27
CA LYS A 4 -4.68 -46.25 -17.20
C LYS A 4 -4.43 -47.37 -18.20
N VAL A 5 -5.46 -48.19 -18.42
CA VAL A 5 -5.46 -49.18 -19.49
C VAL A 5 -6.46 -48.79 -20.56
N GLU A 6 -6.16 -49.14 -21.80
CA GLU A 6 -6.89 -48.66 -22.97
C GLU A 6 -7.60 -49.79 -23.71
N GLY A 7 -8.78 -49.49 -24.25
CA GLY A 7 -9.57 -50.39 -25.07
C GLY A 7 -10.30 -49.64 -26.18
N ARG A 8 -10.89 -50.38 -27.12
CA ARG A 8 -11.62 -49.79 -28.25
C ARG A 8 -12.92 -50.54 -28.53
N ILE A 9 -13.94 -49.77 -28.91
CA ILE A 9 -15.16 -50.27 -29.57
C ILE A 9 -15.27 -49.51 -30.89
N GLY A 10 -15.18 -50.25 -32.00
CA GLY A 10 -15.03 -49.66 -33.33
C GLY A 10 -13.79 -48.75 -33.41
N ARG A 11 -14.00 -47.49 -33.80
CA ARG A 11 -12.93 -46.47 -33.88
C ARG A 11 -12.73 -45.66 -32.59
N LEU A 12 -13.60 -45.86 -31.60
CA LEU A 12 -13.61 -45.05 -30.38
C LEU A 12 -12.67 -45.67 -29.34
N LYS A 13 -11.92 -44.80 -28.66
CA LYS A 13 -10.97 -45.16 -27.61
C LYS A 13 -11.60 -44.93 -26.23
N TYR A 14 -11.42 -45.92 -25.36
CA TYR A 14 -11.86 -45.89 -23.97
C TYR A 14 -10.67 -46.18 -23.06
N THR A 15 -10.72 -45.67 -21.85
CA THR A 15 -9.69 -45.87 -20.81
C THR A 15 -10.34 -46.31 -19.51
N TYR A 16 -9.64 -47.07 -18.70
CA TYR A 16 -10.07 -47.44 -17.35
C TYR A 16 -9.00 -47.03 -16.33
N SER A 17 -9.37 -46.29 -15.28
CA SER A 17 -8.44 -45.74 -14.27
C SER A 17 -8.69 -46.25 -12.84
N GLY A 18 -9.43 -47.34 -12.69
CA GLY A 18 -9.85 -47.87 -11.37
C GLY A 18 -11.18 -47.32 -10.86
N TYR A 19 -11.60 -46.15 -11.36
CA TYR A 19 -12.87 -45.51 -10.99
C TYR A 19 -14.02 -45.81 -11.97
N GLY A 20 -13.75 -46.50 -13.07
CA GLY A 20 -14.73 -46.83 -14.09
C GLY A 20 -14.22 -46.63 -15.52
N LEU A 21 -15.08 -46.96 -16.49
CA LEU A 21 -14.83 -46.76 -17.91
C LEU A 21 -14.95 -45.27 -18.25
N CYS A 22 -13.96 -44.75 -18.98
CA CYS A 22 -13.86 -43.35 -19.37
C CYS A 22 -13.73 -43.21 -20.88
N ARG A 23 -14.33 -42.16 -21.45
CA ARG A 23 -14.18 -41.73 -22.85
C ARG A 23 -13.82 -40.26 -22.86
N ASN A 24 -12.74 -39.89 -23.54
CA ASN A 24 -12.24 -38.51 -23.60
C ASN A 24 -12.04 -37.85 -22.20
N GLY A 25 -11.58 -38.64 -21.22
CA GLY A 25 -11.36 -38.20 -19.83
C GLY A 25 -12.62 -38.14 -18.95
N ILE A 26 -13.81 -38.46 -19.48
CA ILE A 26 -15.08 -38.44 -18.73
C ILE A 26 -15.46 -39.88 -18.35
N SER A 27 -15.58 -40.14 -17.06
CA SER A 27 -16.01 -41.43 -16.51
C SER A 27 -17.52 -41.62 -16.62
N PHE A 28 -17.97 -42.84 -16.90
CA PHE A 28 -19.35 -43.23 -16.69
C PHE A 28 -19.77 -43.00 -15.23
N LYS A 29 -20.97 -42.43 -15.01
CA LYS A 29 -21.59 -42.33 -13.70
C LYS A 29 -22.85 -43.18 -13.69
N ALA A 30 -22.90 -44.17 -12.80
CA ALA A 30 -24.04 -45.07 -12.70
C ALA A 30 -25.25 -44.40 -12.06
N ASP A 31 -25.04 -43.52 -11.10
CA ASP A 31 -26.10 -42.66 -10.55
C ASP A 31 -25.99 -41.29 -11.25
N LEU A 32 -27.12 -40.70 -11.66
CA LEU A 32 -27.18 -39.36 -12.23
C LEU A 32 -28.02 -38.39 -11.39
N ASP A 33 -28.67 -38.86 -10.32
CA ASP A 33 -29.60 -38.08 -9.52
C ASP A 33 -28.91 -36.90 -8.86
N THR A 34 -27.63 -37.05 -8.53
CA THR A 34 -26.86 -35.94 -7.98
C THR A 34 -26.48 -34.88 -9.01
N TRP A 35 -26.61 -35.13 -10.31
CA TRP A 35 -26.24 -34.19 -11.38
C TRP A 35 -27.44 -33.65 -12.16
N LEU A 36 -28.52 -34.41 -12.24
CA LEU A 36 -29.73 -33.98 -12.95
C LEU A 36 -30.50 -32.94 -12.13
N PRO A 37 -30.99 -31.86 -12.76
CA PRO A 37 -31.90 -30.94 -12.11
C PRO A 37 -33.16 -31.65 -11.60
N GLU A 38 -33.48 -31.45 -10.32
CA GLU A 38 -34.79 -31.80 -9.77
C GLU A 38 -35.81 -30.74 -10.20
N TYR A 39 -37.01 -31.16 -10.58
CA TYR A 39 -38.12 -30.26 -10.88
C TYR A 39 -39.19 -30.36 -9.79
N HIS A 40 -39.77 -29.22 -9.45
CA HIS A 40 -41.01 -29.18 -8.68
C HIS A 40 -42.17 -29.75 -9.50
N LYS A 41 -43.26 -30.15 -8.84
CA LYS A 41 -44.50 -30.62 -9.49
C LYS A 41 -45.09 -29.61 -10.50
N ASN A 42 -44.73 -28.33 -10.39
CA ASN A 42 -45.14 -27.25 -11.29
C ASN A 42 -44.20 -27.07 -12.50
N GLY A 43 -43.25 -27.98 -12.72
CA GLY A 43 -42.30 -27.93 -13.84
C GLY A 43 -41.15 -26.93 -13.68
N LYS A 44 -41.06 -26.21 -12.56
CA LYS A 44 -39.91 -25.31 -12.29
C LYS A 44 -38.74 -26.09 -11.70
N PRO A 45 -37.50 -25.86 -12.14
CA PRO A 45 -36.33 -26.49 -11.52
C PRO A 45 -36.23 -26.04 -10.06
N LYS A 46 -36.07 -27.01 -9.14
CA LYS A 46 -35.69 -26.71 -7.75
C LYS A 46 -34.32 -26.03 -7.79
N GLN A 47 -34.13 -24.96 -7.02
CA GLN A 47 -32.79 -24.40 -6.82
C GLN A 47 -31.90 -25.48 -6.21
N ILE A 48 -31.01 -26.02 -7.02
CA ILE A 48 -30.03 -27.01 -6.59
C ILE A 48 -29.04 -26.31 -5.67
N ASN A 49 -28.65 -27.00 -4.59
CA ASN A 49 -27.65 -26.55 -3.64
C ASN A 49 -26.38 -26.08 -4.37
N ARG A 50 -25.92 -24.83 -4.12
CA ARG A 50 -24.88 -24.08 -4.86
C ARG A 50 -23.47 -24.72 -4.89
N TYR A 51 -23.30 -25.90 -4.31
CA TYR A 51 -22.00 -26.58 -4.17
C TYR A 51 -21.70 -27.61 -5.27
N LYS A 52 -22.59 -27.81 -6.25
CA LYS A 52 -22.36 -28.76 -7.34
C LYS A 52 -21.68 -28.09 -8.52
N THR A 53 -20.54 -28.63 -8.95
CA THR A 53 -19.82 -28.15 -10.14
C THR A 53 -20.69 -28.40 -11.38
N PRO A 54 -21.04 -27.35 -12.16
CA PRO A 54 -21.81 -27.51 -13.40
C PRO A 54 -21.06 -28.44 -14.35
N GLN A 55 -21.80 -29.35 -14.98
CA GLN A 55 -21.22 -30.30 -15.95
C GLN A 55 -21.24 -29.69 -17.35
N THR A 56 -20.22 -30.00 -18.14
CA THR A 56 -20.11 -29.47 -19.51
C THR A 56 -21.02 -30.24 -20.47
N LEU A 57 -21.41 -29.64 -21.60
CA LEU A 57 -22.15 -30.32 -22.67
C LEU A 57 -21.46 -31.64 -23.11
N LYS A 58 -20.12 -31.63 -23.18
CA LYS A 58 -19.32 -32.82 -23.50
C LYS A 58 -19.56 -33.94 -22.49
N TRP A 59 -19.67 -33.62 -21.20
CA TRP A 59 -19.94 -34.59 -20.14
C TRP A 59 -21.30 -35.27 -20.34
N TRP A 60 -22.35 -34.49 -20.59
CA TRP A 60 -23.70 -35.00 -20.84
C TRP A 60 -23.75 -35.91 -22.07
N LYS A 61 -23.11 -35.51 -23.18
CA LYS A 61 -23.00 -36.35 -24.39
C LYS A 61 -22.33 -37.69 -24.09
N GLN A 62 -21.26 -37.70 -23.28
CA GLN A 62 -20.62 -38.96 -22.90
C GLN A 62 -21.51 -39.84 -22.02
N GLN A 63 -22.29 -39.27 -21.10
CA GLN A 63 -23.24 -40.08 -20.31
C GLN A 63 -24.33 -40.70 -21.18
N CYS A 64 -24.83 -39.98 -22.20
CA CYS A 64 -25.76 -40.53 -23.20
C CYS A 64 -25.11 -41.67 -23.97
N HIS A 65 -23.90 -41.45 -24.47
CA HIS A 65 -23.14 -42.43 -25.23
C HIS A 65 -22.98 -43.76 -24.49
N PHE A 66 -22.56 -43.73 -23.22
CA PHE A 66 -22.39 -44.93 -22.40
C PHE A 66 -23.69 -45.73 -22.22
N ARG A 67 -24.84 -45.06 -22.29
CA ARG A 67 -26.18 -45.66 -22.15
C ARG A 67 -26.80 -46.06 -23.50
N GLY A 68 -26.10 -45.82 -24.62
CA GLY A 68 -26.63 -46.06 -25.96
C GLY A 68 -27.72 -45.08 -26.39
N LEU A 69 -27.76 -43.88 -25.78
CA LEU A 69 -28.67 -42.80 -26.13
C LEU A 69 -28.04 -41.87 -27.16
N ASP A 70 -28.88 -41.15 -27.91
CA ASP A 70 -28.44 -40.13 -28.87
C ASP A 70 -27.64 -39.00 -28.20
N GLU A 71 -26.49 -38.65 -28.79
CA GLU A 71 -25.55 -37.62 -28.33
C GLU A 71 -25.86 -36.22 -28.90
N ASP A 72 -26.84 -36.09 -29.79
CA ASP A 72 -27.17 -34.82 -30.45
C ASP A 72 -28.20 -33.97 -29.70
N GLY A 73 -27.99 -32.66 -29.70
CA GLY A 73 -28.87 -31.69 -29.03
C GLY A 73 -28.18 -30.88 -27.93
N TRP A 74 -29.00 -30.04 -27.29
CA TRP A 74 -28.58 -29.16 -26.20
C TRP A 74 -28.62 -29.89 -24.85
N GLU A 75 -28.03 -29.27 -23.83
CA GLU A 75 -27.90 -29.84 -22.49
C GLU A 75 -29.24 -30.34 -21.92
N GLU A 76 -30.29 -29.53 -22.02
CA GLU A 76 -31.63 -29.88 -21.50
C GLU A 76 -32.19 -31.15 -22.17
N THR A 77 -32.00 -31.28 -23.48
CA THR A 77 -32.45 -32.46 -24.25
C THR A 77 -31.68 -33.71 -23.82
N LEU A 78 -30.36 -33.59 -23.60
CA LEU A 78 -29.53 -34.71 -23.15
C LEU A 78 -29.88 -35.11 -21.71
N GLN A 79 -30.09 -34.15 -20.82
CA GLN A 79 -30.53 -34.41 -19.45
C GLN A 79 -31.89 -35.13 -19.41
N GLU A 80 -32.84 -34.73 -20.25
CA GLU A 80 -34.16 -35.37 -20.31
C GLU A 80 -34.09 -36.81 -20.83
N ARG A 81 -33.25 -37.07 -21.85
CA ARG A 81 -32.97 -38.44 -22.30
C ARG A 81 -32.32 -39.27 -21.21
N LEU A 82 -31.45 -38.69 -20.40
CA LEU A 82 -30.80 -39.40 -19.30
C LEU A 82 -31.76 -39.71 -18.14
N ARG A 83 -32.77 -38.86 -17.90
CA ARG A 83 -33.84 -39.12 -16.91
C ARG A 83 -34.72 -40.29 -17.31
N THR A 84 -35.07 -40.36 -18.59
CA THR A 84 -36.04 -41.34 -19.12
C THR A 84 -35.38 -42.61 -19.65
N GLY A 85 -34.09 -42.54 -19.97
CA GLY A 85 -33.30 -43.64 -20.52
C GLY A 85 -32.80 -44.65 -19.49
N PRO A 86 -32.13 -45.73 -19.95
CA PRO A 86 -31.58 -46.73 -19.07
C PRO A 86 -30.46 -46.13 -18.21
N ASN A 87 -30.45 -46.46 -16.92
CA ASN A 87 -29.39 -46.03 -16.03
C ASN A 87 -28.18 -47.00 -16.00
N THR A 88 -28.22 -48.03 -16.84
CA THR A 88 -27.18 -49.04 -16.95
C THR A 88 -26.29 -48.79 -18.16
N LEU A 89 -25.05 -49.26 -18.05
CA LEU A 89 -24.09 -49.23 -19.14
C LEU A 89 -24.54 -50.17 -20.26
N LYS A 90 -24.43 -49.75 -21.53
CA LYS A 90 -24.78 -50.63 -22.68
C LYS A 90 -23.96 -51.94 -22.60
N PRO A 91 -24.53 -53.11 -22.96
CA PRO A 91 -23.85 -54.40 -22.76
C PRO A 91 -22.43 -54.51 -23.34
N GLU A 92 -22.19 -53.89 -24.50
CA GLU A 92 -20.85 -53.82 -25.12
C GLU A 92 -19.84 -53.03 -24.29
N PHE A 93 -20.26 -51.92 -23.67
CA PHE A 93 -19.43 -51.12 -22.77
C PHE A 93 -19.24 -51.82 -21.43
N ALA A 94 -20.23 -52.57 -20.94
CA ALA A 94 -20.10 -53.39 -19.73
C ALA A 94 -19.01 -54.45 -19.89
N ARG A 95 -19.06 -55.21 -21.00
CA ARG A 95 -18.01 -56.20 -21.32
C ARG A 95 -16.63 -55.56 -21.45
N LEU A 96 -16.53 -54.42 -22.16
CA LEU A 96 -15.27 -53.69 -22.27
C LEU A 96 -14.79 -53.19 -20.89
N SER A 97 -15.70 -52.71 -20.05
CA SER A 97 -15.36 -52.25 -18.70
C SER A 97 -14.79 -53.38 -17.85
N ASP A 98 -15.37 -54.58 -17.91
CA ASP A 98 -14.86 -55.73 -17.17
C ASP A 98 -13.51 -56.21 -17.70
N GLU A 99 -13.34 -56.25 -19.03
CA GLU A 99 -12.05 -56.57 -19.67
C GLU A 99 -10.96 -55.58 -19.26
N LEU A 100 -11.25 -54.28 -19.33
CA LEU A 100 -10.30 -53.24 -18.94
C LEU A 100 -10.07 -53.23 -17.43
N ARG A 101 -11.06 -53.55 -16.59
CA ARG A 101 -10.86 -53.72 -15.16
C ARG A 101 -9.85 -54.83 -14.88
N ALA A 102 -10.02 -56.00 -15.48
CA ALA A 102 -9.09 -57.12 -15.30
C ALA A 102 -7.66 -56.75 -15.75
N LYS A 103 -7.51 -56.06 -16.90
CA LYS A 103 -6.22 -55.53 -17.36
C LYS A 103 -5.62 -54.53 -16.36
N TRP A 104 -6.43 -53.65 -15.81
CA TRP A 104 -5.99 -52.64 -14.84
C TRP A 104 -5.54 -53.27 -13.52
N GLU A 105 -6.24 -54.27 -13.03
CA GLU A 105 -5.89 -55.01 -11.80
C GLU A 105 -4.52 -55.68 -11.91
N ILE A 106 -4.14 -56.15 -13.10
CA ILE A 106 -2.79 -56.69 -13.37
C ILE A 106 -1.76 -55.58 -13.56
N GLN A 107 -2.09 -54.52 -14.32
CA GLN A 107 -1.12 -53.48 -14.69
C GLN A 107 -0.76 -52.55 -13.52
N ARG A 108 -1.73 -52.22 -12.66
CA ARG A 108 -1.54 -51.30 -11.54
C ARG A 108 -0.40 -51.69 -10.60
N PRO A 109 -0.29 -52.92 -10.05
CA PRO A 109 0.82 -53.26 -9.17
C PRO A 109 2.18 -53.15 -9.89
N ILE A 110 2.24 -53.46 -11.19
CA ILE A 110 3.48 -53.33 -11.99
C ILE A 110 3.88 -51.86 -12.13
N ASP A 111 2.93 -50.99 -12.45
CA ASP A 111 3.18 -49.55 -12.58
C ASP A 111 3.54 -48.91 -11.24
N LEU A 112 2.88 -49.33 -10.15
CA LEU A 112 3.20 -48.86 -8.80
C LEU A 112 4.61 -49.28 -8.38
N GLU A 113 5.00 -50.53 -8.64
CA GLU A 113 6.36 -51.01 -8.36
C GLU A 113 7.40 -50.28 -9.21
N ARG A 114 7.11 -50.05 -10.50
CA ARG A 114 7.98 -49.27 -11.38
C ARG A 114 8.14 -47.84 -10.87
N ALA A 115 7.04 -47.16 -10.55
CA ALA A 115 7.06 -45.80 -10.02
C ALA A 115 7.83 -45.72 -8.69
N ARG A 116 7.68 -46.73 -7.82
CA ARG A 116 8.47 -46.82 -6.58
C ARG A 116 9.96 -46.96 -6.87
N ARG A 117 10.36 -47.82 -7.81
CA ARG A 117 11.77 -47.97 -8.21
C ARG A 117 12.34 -46.70 -8.83
N GLU A 118 11.58 -46.03 -9.69
CA GLU A 118 11.96 -44.74 -10.27
C GLU A 118 12.13 -43.67 -9.18
N GLU A 119 11.24 -43.64 -8.17
CA GLU A 119 11.36 -42.74 -7.02
C GLU A 119 12.59 -43.07 -6.15
N GLU A 120 12.87 -44.35 -5.90
CA GLU A 120 14.07 -44.79 -5.18
C GLU A 120 15.37 -44.45 -5.94
N GLU A 121 15.39 -44.66 -7.26
CA GLU A 121 16.52 -44.30 -8.12
C GLU A 121 16.74 -42.78 -8.16
N GLN A 122 15.65 -42.01 -8.28
CA GLN A 122 15.71 -40.55 -8.24
C GLN A 122 16.21 -40.05 -6.87
N LYS A 123 15.71 -40.60 -5.76
CA LYS A 123 16.20 -40.30 -4.40
C LYS A 123 17.67 -40.62 -4.24
N LYS A 124 18.13 -41.76 -4.79
CA LYS A 124 19.54 -42.14 -4.77
C LYS A 124 20.40 -41.17 -5.57
N LYS A 125 19.94 -40.76 -6.75
CA LYS A 125 20.62 -39.78 -7.59
C LYS A 125 20.70 -38.42 -6.90
N GLU A 126 19.60 -37.95 -6.31
CA GLU A 126 19.56 -36.71 -5.53
C GLU A 126 20.51 -36.76 -4.33
N LEU A 127 20.60 -37.91 -3.65
CA LEU A 127 21.54 -38.10 -2.55
C LEU A 127 23.00 -38.07 -2.99
N GLU A 128 23.35 -38.67 -4.14
CA GLU A 128 24.72 -38.61 -4.70
C GLU A 128 25.08 -37.19 -5.17
N GLU A 129 24.13 -36.48 -5.79
CA GLU A 129 24.31 -35.07 -6.16
C GLU A 129 24.49 -34.19 -4.91
N ALA A 130 23.67 -34.40 -3.88
CA ALA A 130 23.79 -33.73 -2.58
C ALA A 130 25.15 -34.00 -1.93
N LYS A 131 25.59 -35.25 -1.90
CA LYS A 131 26.88 -35.65 -1.36
C LYS A 131 28.03 -34.98 -2.10
N SER A 132 28.03 -35.04 -3.43
CA SER A 132 29.04 -34.40 -4.27
C SER A 132 29.12 -32.89 -4.04
N PHE A 133 27.95 -32.24 -3.94
CA PHE A 133 27.86 -30.81 -3.62
C PHE A 133 28.46 -30.49 -2.26
N VAL A 134 28.10 -31.26 -1.23
CA VAL A 134 28.57 -31.04 0.14
C VAL A 134 30.06 -31.33 0.29
N ASP A 135 30.56 -32.42 -0.29
CA ASP A 135 31.98 -32.78 -0.26
C ASP A 135 32.82 -31.67 -0.90
N LYS A 136 32.35 -31.12 -2.02
CA LYS A 136 32.98 -29.97 -2.67
C LYS A 136 32.94 -28.73 -1.77
N ALA A 137 31.79 -28.42 -1.18
CA ALA A 137 31.64 -27.25 -0.31
C ALA A 137 32.59 -27.33 0.91
N PHE A 138 32.74 -28.49 1.53
CA PHE A 138 33.70 -28.69 2.63
C PHE A 138 35.16 -28.67 2.17
N ALA A 139 35.45 -29.11 0.94
CA ALA A 139 36.81 -29.04 0.38
C ALA A 139 37.25 -27.59 0.09
N ASP A 140 36.30 -26.72 -0.25
CA ASP A 140 36.53 -25.31 -0.54
C ASP A 140 36.60 -24.44 0.75
N LEU A 141 36.36 -25.00 1.94
CA LEU A 141 36.44 -24.27 3.20
C LEU A 141 37.88 -24.01 3.65
N GLU A 142 38.08 -22.86 4.30
CA GLU A 142 39.37 -22.56 4.94
C GLU A 142 39.70 -23.59 6.02
N PRO A 143 41.00 -23.96 6.19
CA PRO A 143 41.40 -24.89 7.23
C PRO A 143 40.93 -24.42 8.62
N GLY A 144 40.09 -25.23 9.27
CA GLY A 144 39.54 -24.94 10.61
C GLY A 144 38.07 -24.53 10.62
N LEU A 145 37.44 -24.31 9.46
CA LEU A 145 35.98 -24.16 9.38
C LEU A 145 35.30 -25.52 9.24
N ASP A 146 34.36 -25.82 10.15
CA ASP A 146 33.58 -27.07 10.17
C ASP A 146 32.11 -26.87 9.78
N ALA A 147 31.75 -25.68 9.30
CA ALA A 147 30.43 -25.34 8.81
C ALA A 147 30.48 -24.38 7.61
N PHE A 148 29.42 -24.37 6.81
CA PHE A 148 29.21 -23.42 5.72
C PHE A 148 27.74 -23.03 5.59
N VAL A 149 27.50 -21.92 4.89
CA VAL A 149 26.18 -21.28 4.78
C VAL A 149 25.66 -21.35 3.34
N LEU A 150 24.44 -21.86 3.18
CA LEU A 150 23.72 -21.83 1.91
C LEU A 150 22.60 -20.81 1.94
N LYS A 151 22.74 -19.78 1.10
CA LYS A 151 21.76 -18.68 1.00
C LYS A 151 20.60 -18.99 0.05
N LYS A 152 20.78 -19.92 -0.90
CA LYS A 152 19.80 -20.24 -1.94
C LYS A 152 19.73 -21.74 -2.22
N ASP A 153 18.59 -22.17 -2.77
CA ASP A 153 18.34 -23.52 -3.31
C ASP A 153 18.61 -24.70 -2.35
N TRP A 154 18.67 -24.44 -1.04
CA TRP A 154 19.03 -25.45 -0.04
C TRP A 154 17.91 -26.44 0.29
N ARG A 155 16.65 -26.18 -0.13
CA ARG A 155 15.49 -27.01 0.23
C ARG A 155 15.64 -28.47 -0.22
N LYS A 156 16.15 -28.70 -1.43
CA LYS A 156 16.41 -30.05 -1.94
C LYS A 156 17.52 -30.76 -1.17
N LEU A 157 18.52 -30.00 -0.73
CA LEU A 157 19.65 -30.54 0.01
C LEU A 157 19.24 -30.94 1.43
N ARG A 158 18.39 -30.16 2.09
CA ARG A 158 17.95 -30.39 3.48
C ARG A 158 17.44 -31.80 3.73
N ASP A 159 16.65 -32.35 2.82
CA ASP A 159 16.07 -33.69 2.96
C ASP A 159 17.13 -34.79 2.87
N SER A 160 18.27 -34.52 2.23
CA SER A 160 19.39 -35.45 2.07
C SER A 160 20.41 -35.39 3.23
N LEU A 161 20.46 -34.30 4.00
CA LEU A 161 21.46 -34.10 5.06
C LEU A 161 21.44 -35.16 6.18
N PRO A 162 20.29 -35.66 6.66
CA PRO A 162 20.27 -36.73 7.66
C PRO A 162 20.97 -38.00 7.19
N ALA A 163 20.85 -38.35 5.90
CA ALA A 163 21.51 -39.51 5.32
C ALA A 163 23.04 -39.33 5.22
N LEU A 164 23.51 -38.08 5.11
CA LEU A 164 24.92 -37.72 5.12
C LEU A 164 25.51 -37.58 6.53
N LYS A 165 24.71 -37.80 7.59
CA LYS A 165 25.11 -37.63 9.01
C LYS A 165 25.59 -36.22 9.36
N LEU A 166 25.13 -35.20 8.63
CA LEU A 166 25.47 -33.81 8.89
C LEU A 166 24.43 -33.16 9.80
N LYS A 167 24.84 -32.08 10.45
CA LYS A 167 23.94 -31.23 11.23
C LYS A 167 23.62 -29.99 10.41
N SER A 168 22.39 -29.52 10.56
CA SER A 168 21.94 -28.31 9.88
C SER A 168 20.94 -27.55 10.69
N SER A 169 20.95 -26.24 10.55
CA SER A 169 19.96 -25.33 11.13
C SER A 169 19.56 -24.28 10.11
N THR A 170 18.31 -23.86 10.18
CA THR A 170 17.78 -22.79 9.32
C THR A 170 17.65 -21.54 10.17
N ILE A 171 18.26 -20.44 9.71
CA ILE A 171 18.08 -19.11 10.30
C ILE A 171 17.41 -18.19 9.30
N LYS A 172 16.74 -17.15 9.78
CA LYS A 172 16.37 -16.02 8.93
C LYS A 172 17.63 -15.25 8.56
N ASP A 173 17.69 -14.71 7.35
CA ASP A 173 18.76 -13.80 6.94
C ASP A 173 18.97 -12.73 8.03
N PRO A 174 20.15 -12.72 8.68
CA PRO A 174 20.39 -11.78 9.77
C PRO A 174 20.62 -10.35 9.23
N PHE A 175 20.73 -10.18 7.91
CA PHE A 175 20.88 -8.90 7.26
C PHE A 175 19.53 -8.40 6.69
N PRO A 176 19.20 -7.11 6.85
CA PRO A 176 17.86 -6.55 6.62
C PRO A 176 17.42 -6.45 5.13
N LYS A 177 17.99 -7.24 4.22
CA LYS A 177 17.74 -7.13 2.77
C LYS A 177 16.76 -8.16 2.20
N GLY A 178 16.14 -9.03 3.01
CA GLY A 178 15.14 -9.97 2.51
C GLY A 178 14.45 -10.84 3.57
N TRP A 179 13.47 -11.62 3.11
CA TRP A 179 12.80 -12.69 3.89
C TRP A 179 13.41 -14.06 3.61
N GLU A 180 14.66 -14.11 3.15
CA GLU A 180 15.30 -15.36 2.80
C GLU A 180 15.72 -16.12 4.06
N GLU A 181 15.54 -17.43 4.03
CA GLU A 181 16.05 -18.33 5.05
C GLU A 181 17.39 -18.88 4.58
N TRP A 182 18.39 -18.92 5.44
CA TRP A 182 19.70 -19.52 5.17
C TRP A 182 19.79 -20.87 5.87
N LEU A 183 20.42 -21.84 5.21
CA LEU A 183 20.73 -23.14 5.80
C LEU A 183 22.21 -23.20 6.16
N ILE A 184 22.52 -23.30 7.45
CA ILE A 184 23.86 -23.61 7.94
C ILE A 184 24.00 -25.13 7.99
N ILE A 185 25.10 -25.65 7.44
CA ILE A 185 25.42 -27.08 7.43
C ILE A 185 26.79 -27.23 8.09
N GLY A 186 26.91 -28.16 9.03
CA GLY A 186 28.17 -28.45 9.71
C GLY A 186 28.34 -29.93 10.03
N ARG A 187 29.58 -30.32 10.36
CA ARG A 187 29.92 -31.70 10.72
C ARG A 187 29.29 -32.14 12.04
N ASP A 188 29.12 -31.21 12.96
CA ASP A 188 28.43 -31.41 14.23
C ASP A 188 27.59 -30.18 14.61
N THR A 189 26.88 -30.27 15.74
CA THR A 189 26.01 -29.19 16.22
C THR A 189 26.82 -27.97 16.69
N THR A 190 28.00 -28.19 17.26
CA THR A 190 28.87 -27.12 17.77
C THR A 190 29.36 -26.23 16.63
N ALA A 191 29.75 -26.81 15.50
CA ALA A 191 30.16 -26.07 14.30
C ALA A 191 29.00 -25.24 13.74
N VAL A 192 27.79 -25.80 13.69
CA VAL A 192 26.58 -25.07 13.25
C VAL A 192 26.27 -23.91 14.20
N ASP A 193 26.28 -24.15 15.51
CA ASP A 193 25.96 -23.12 16.52
C ASP A 193 27.02 -22.01 16.55
N SER A 194 28.30 -22.36 16.36
CA SER A 194 29.41 -21.41 16.25
C SER A 194 29.23 -20.49 15.03
N GLU A 195 28.90 -21.07 13.87
CA GLU A 195 28.67 -20.30 12.64
C GLU A 195 27.45 -19.39 12.76
N ILE A 196 26.36 -19.87 13.37
CA ILE A 196 25.18 -19.03 13.66
C ILE A 196 25.55 -17.85 14.55
N SER A 197 26.33 -18.09 15.60
CA SER A 197 26.75 -17.04 16.54
C SER A 197 27.64 -16.00 15.84
N SER A 198 28.57 -16.44 14.99
CA SER A 198 29.42 -15.58 14.17
C SER A 198 28.60 -14.67 13.25
N LEU A 199 27.63 -15.24 12.52
CA LEU A 199 26.75 -14.48 11.63
C LEU A 199 25.87 -13.46 12.38
N GLN A 200 25.40 -13.82 13.57
CA GLN A 200 24.62 -12.91 14.42
C GLN A 200 25.47 -11.74 14.91
N GLU A 201 26.71 -12.00 15.34
CA GLU A 201 27.63 -10.96 15.76
C GLU A 201 27.98 -10.02 14.61
N GLU A 202 28.28 -10.57 13.42
CA GLU A 202 28.54 -9.77 12.21
C GLU A 202 27.34 -8.88 11.86
N ALA A 203 26.13 -9.43 11.89
CA ALA A 203 24.90 -8.68 11.60
C ALA A 203 24.62 -7.59 12.64
N ASP A 204 24.87 -7.84 13.93
CA ASP A 204 24.77 -6.85 14.99
C ASP A 204 25.80 -5.73 14.82
N GLN A 205 27.05 -6.07 14.46
CA GLN A 205 28.09 -5.09 14.16
C GLN A 205 27.72 -4.25 12.93
N ALA A 206 27.23 -4.87 11.86
CA ALA A 206 26.78 -4.16 10.66
C ALA A 206 25.61 -3.20 10.97
N ARG A 207 24.65 -3.63 11.80
CA ARG A 207 23.53 -2.78 12.24
C ARG A 207 24.00 -1.59 13.08
N LYS A 208 24.91 -1.83 14.03
CA LYS A 208 25.51 -0.75 14.84
C LYS A 208 26.29 0.24 13.97
N ALA A 209 27.04 -0.25 12.99
CA ALA A 209 27.78 0.58 12.05
C ALA A 209 26.85 1.42 11.16
N GLU A 210 25.73 0.85 10.69
CA GLU A 210 24.72 1.58 9.92
C GLU A 210 24.05 2.68 10.75
N ILE A 211 23.62 2.37 11.98
CA ILE A 211 23.04 3.36 12.90
C ILE A 211 24.05 4.47 13.18
N ALA A 212 25.29 4.14 13.52
CA ALA A 212 26.34 5.13 13.77
C ALA A 212 26.62 6.00 12.54
N ARG A 213 26.52 5.44 11.33
CA ARG A 213 26.65 6.21 10.08
C ARG A 213 25.48 7.18 9.90
N GLN A 214 24.25 6.74 10.14
CA GLN A 214 23.05 7.57 10.06
C GLN A 214 23.11 8.71 11.09
N GLU A 215 23.43 8.42 12.35
CA GLU A 215 23.61 9.42 13.40
C GLU A 215 24.72 10.43 13.06
N ALA A 216 25.85 9.96 12.50
CA ALA A 216 26.93 10.84 12.08
C ALA A 216 26.53 11.75 10.91
N GLU A 217 25.76 11.24 9.95
CA GLU A 217 25.23 12.02 8.83
C GLU A 217 24.22 13.07 9.32
N GLU A 218 23.26 12.69 10.17
CA GLU A 218 22.29 13.61 10.77
C GLU A 218 22.98 14.72 11.57
N LYS A 219 23.98 14.36 12.38
CA LYS A 219 24.78 15.32 13.12
C LYS A 219 25.53 16.28 12.19
N ALA A 220 26.16 15.77 11.13
CA ALA A 220 26.86 16.61 10.15
C ALA A 220 25.90 17.56 9.43
N GLN A 221 24.70 17.10 9.07
CA GLN A 221 23.66 17.94 8.46
C GLN A 221 23.18 19.03 9.44
N GLN A 222 22.97 18.68 10.71
CA GLN A 222 22.57 19.61 11.76
C GLN A 222 23.63 20.70 11.99
N GLU A 223 24.90 20.33 12.08
CA GLU A 223 26.03 21.26 12.19
C GLU A 223 26.12 22.20 10.97
N GLU A 224 25.90 21.68 9.77
CA GLU A 224 25.88 22.49 8.54
C GLU A 224 24.75 23.54 8.58
N TRP A 225 23.58 23.15 9.07
CA TRP A 225 22.43 24.07 9.18
C TRP A 225 22.63 25.11 10.26
N ASP A 226 23.19 24.75 11.42
CA ASP A 226 23.49 25.71 12.46
C ASP A 226 24.56 26.71 11.99
N ARG A 227 25.54 26.25 11.21
CA ARG A 227 26.52 27.13 10.54
C ARG A 227 25.84 28.09 9.55
N LYS A 228 24.98 27.58 8.66
CA LYS A 228 24.20 28.41 7.71
C LYS A 228 23.30 29.40 8.43
N HIS A 229 22.62 28.96 9.49
CA HIS A 229 21.75 29.79 10.31
C HIS A 229 22.52 30.96 10.92
N LYS A 230 23.71 30.71 11.50
CA LYS A 230 24.55 31.77 12.05
C LYS A 230 24.95 32.81 10.99
N GLN A 231 25.37 32.37 9.81
CA GLN A 231 25.73 33.26 8.69
C GLN A 231 24.53 34.10 8.24
N VAL A 232 23.35 33.47 8.11
CA VAL A 232 22.12 34.14 7.68
C VAL A 232 21.57 35.07 8.75
N MET A 233 21.70 34.76 10.05
CA MET A 233 21.36 35.68 11.13
C MET A 233 22.16 36.98 11.03
N GLU A 234 23.48 36.88 10.80
CA GLU A 234 24.35 38.05 10.64
C GLU A 234 24.02 38.84 9.37
N ALA A 235 23.78 38.15 8.25
CA ALA A 235 23.40 38.79 6.98
C ALA A 235 22.02 39.48 7.07
N SER A 236 21.04 38.82 7.69
CA SER A 236 19.70 39.38 7.92
C SER A 236 19.81 40.67 8.71
N HIS A 237 20.54 40.65 9.83
CA HIS A 237 20.75 41.84 10.65
C HIS A 237 21.37 43.02 9.90
N LYS A 238 22.29 42.77 8.96
CA LYS A 238 22.93 43.80 8.14
C LYS A 238 21.99 44.40 7.10
N ARG A 239 21.07 43.62 6.51
CA ARG A 239 20.13 44.11 5.48
C ARG A 239 18.95 44.92 6.04
N GLY A 240 18.77 44.88 7.35
CA GLY A 240 17.71 45.57 8.06
C GLY A 240 17.36 44.80 9.32
N ALA A 241 16.87 45.48 10.35
CA ALA A 241 16.75 44.86 11.67
C ALA A 241 15.90 43.58 11.68
N TRP A 242 14.95 43.38 10.74
CA TRP A 242 13.91 42.34 10.76
C TRP A 242 13.49 41.88 9.35
N ASP A 243 14.42 41.39 8.52
CA ASP A 243 14.07 40.72 7.26
C ASP A 243 13.73 39.23 7.51
N VAL A 244 12.44 38.91 7.51
CA VAL A 244 11.93 37.54 7.73
C VAL A 244 11.79 36.72 6.44
N THR A 245 12.16 37.28 5.28
CA THR A 245 12.00 36.58 3.99
C THR A 245 13.17 35.62 3.75
N GLY A 246 12.88 34.39 3.30
CA GLY A 246 13.90 33.38 3.03
C GLY A 246 13.48 31.97 3.43
N LYS A 247 14.43 31.03 3.42
CA LYS A 247 14.20 29.62 3.73
C LYS A 247 14.50 29.33 5.19
N TYR A 248 13.59 28.63 5.85
CA TYR A 248 13.68 28.15 7.21
C TYR A 248 13.67 26.63 7.21
N ILE A 249 14.45 26.03 8.11
CA ILE A 249 14.30 24.63 8.50
C ILE A 249 13.37 24.60 9.70
N ILE A 250 12.35 23.76 9.62
CA ILE A 250 11.29 23.66 10.61
C ILE A 250 11.47 22.39 11.44
N THR A 251 11.12 22.49 12.72
CA THR A 251 11.03 21.37 13.67
C THR A 251 9.63 21.39 14.27
N CYS A 252 8.96 20.25 14.28
CA CYS A 252 7.62 20.06 14.84
C CYS A 252 7.53 18.64 15.41
N ASP A 253 7.63 18.52 16.72
CA ASP A 253 7.80 17.24 17.41
C ASP A 253 6.57 16.35 17.22
N GLU A 254 5.37 16.93 17.22
CA GLU A 254 4.09 16.23 17.07
C GLU A 254 3.93 15.56 15.69
N LEU A 255 4.56 16.15 14.67
CA LEU A 255 4.62 15.56 13.33
C LEU A 255 5.77 14.56 13.24
N SER A 256 6.98 14.87 13.72
CA SER A 256 8.11 13.94 13.62
C SER A 256 7.99 12.69 14.49
N SER A 257 7.24 12.73 15.60
CA SER A 257 7.10 11.57 16.50
C SER A 257 6.22 10.45 15.92
N ASN A 258 5.30 10.81 15.03
CA ASN A 258 4.25 9.92 14.55
C ASN A 258 4.51 9.39 13.13
N TRP A 259 5.42 10.02 12.40
CA TRP A 259 5.70 9.70 11.00
C TRP A 259 7.20 9.78 10.73
N ASP A 260 7.69 8.94 9.80
CA ASP A 260 9.05 9.05 9.26
C ASP A 260 9.09 10.22 8.27
N ILE A 261 9.17 11.43 8.82
CA ILE A 261 9.10 12.66 8.06
C ILE A 261 10.52 13.10 7.72
N GLY A 262 10.78 13.27 6.43
CA GLY A 262 11.97 13.95 5.96
C GLY A 262 12.04 15.40 6.44
N LYS A 263 13.06 16.10 5.97
CA LYS A 263 13.34 17.47 6.37
C LYS A 263 12.18 18.45 6.10
N MET A 264 11.68 19.10 7.15
CA MET A 264 10.65 20.12 7.03
C MET A 264 11.23 21.50 6.68
N THR A 265 10.55 22.23 5.79
CA THR A 265 10.98 23.55 5.32
C THR A 265 9.84 24.54 5.20
N LEU A 266 10.16 25.82 5.39
CA LEU A 266 9.25 26.95 5.16
C LEU A 266 10.02 28.02 4.40
N THR A 267 9.50 28.48 3.26
CA THR A 267 10.11 29.56 2.48
C THR A 267 9.15 30.75 2.44
N ILE A 268 9.54 31.85 3.07
CA ILE A 268 8.75 33.08 3.18
C ILE A 268 9.16 34.05 2.06
N TYR A 269 8.16 34.58 1.37
CA TYR A 269 8.28 35.53 0.28
C TYR A 269 7.55 36.82 0.62
N ARG A 270 8.01 37.92 0.01
CA ARG A 270 7.32 39.20 -0.01
C ARG A 270 7.34 39.75 -1.43
N ALA A 271 6.16 40.09 -1.95
CA ALA A 271 5.99 40.75 -3.23
C ALA A 271 5.51 42.18 -2.97
N ASP A 272 6.32 43.17 -3.31
CA ASP A 272 5.96 44.57 -3.17
C ASP A 272 5.44 45.12 -4.51
N ASN A 273 4.27 45.76 -4.48
CA ASN A 273 3.66 46.45 -5.61
C ASN A 273 3.82 47.98 -5.43
N SER A 274 3.28 48.78 -6.35
CA SER A 274 3.38 50.24 -6.28
C SER A 274 2.75 50.82 -5.01
N SER A 275 1.60 50.28 -4.57
CA SER A 275 0.81 50.79 -3.43
C SER A 275 0.68 49.84 -2.24
N SER A 276 0.88 48.53 -2.44
CA SER A 276 0.69 47.49 -1.43
C SER A 276 1.83 46.49 -1.44
N SER A 277 1.81 45.56 -0.48
CA SER A 277 2.65 44.38 -0.47
C SER A 277 1.84 43.14 -0.13
N GLU A 278 2.26 42.00 -0.63
CA GLU A 278 1.74 40.69 -0.23
C GLU A 278 2.87 39.87 0.38
N MET A 279 2.55 39.14 1.44
CA MET A 279 3.49 38.22 2.07
C MET A 279 2.85 36.84 2.10
N PHE A 280 3.62 35.82 1.72
CA PHE A 280 3.16 34.45 1.67
C PHE A 280 4.34 33.49 1.91
N ALA A 281 4.05 32.24 2.20
CA ALA A 281 5.09 31.23 2.37
C ALA A 281 4.73 29.93 1.69
N ARG A 282 5.72 29.20 1.18
CA ARG A 282 5.57 27.81 0.78
C ARG A 282 6.10 26.93 1.90
N PHE A 283 5.33 25.97 2.36
CA PHE A 283 5.76 25.05 3.41
C PHE A 283 5.73 23.61 2.94
N ASP A 284 6.61 22.81 3.51
CA ASP A 284 6.72 21.37 3.37
C ASP A 284 7.07 20.81 4.74
N PHE A 285 6.07 20.35 5.48
CA PHE A 285 6.22 19.68 6.78
C PHE A 285 6.21 18.14 6.58
N GLY A 286 6.64 17.70 5.39
CA GLY A 286 6.73 16.34 4.89
C GLY A 286 5.39 15.66 4.64
N ILE A 287 4.57 15.43 5.68
CA ILE A 287 3.20 14.89 5.47
C ILE A 287 2.21 15.98 5.07
N LEU A 288 2.55 17.25 5.26
CA LEU A 288 1.71 18.38 4.89
C LEU A 288 2.50 19.37 4.06
N THR A 289 2.02 19.69 2.86
CA THR A 289 2.65 20.66 1.96
C THR A 289 1.65 21.72 1.57
N GLY A 290 2.09 22.96 1.33
CA GLY A 290 1.13 24.00 0.95
C GLY A 290 1.67 25.41 0.98
N TRP A 291 0.74 26.34 1.18
CA TRP A 291 1.01 27.77 1.20
C TRP A 291 0.41 28.43 2.44
N PHE A 292 1.12 29.43 2.97
CA PHE A 292 0.62 30.41 3.93
C PHE A 292 0.33 31.72 3.20
N ARG A 293 -0.75 32.41 3.56
CA ARG A 293 -0.96 33.83 3.25
C ARG A 293 -1.05 34.59 4.57
N PHE A 294 -0.25 35.64 4.70
CA PHE A 294 -0.23 36.47 5.90
C PHE A 294 -1.33 37.53 5.82
N GLU A 295 -1.99 37.75 6.94
CA GLU A 295 -3.06 38.74 7.08
C GLU A 295 -2.50 40.08 7.57
N GLN A 296 -3.22 41.16 7.26
CA GLN A 296 -2.98 42.47 7.85
C GLN A 296 -3.07 42.36 9.37
N SER A 297 -2.08 42.93 10.07
CA SER A 297 -2.09 43.00 11.53
C SER A 297 -3.34 43.76 11.97
N SER A 298 -4.34 43.02 12.45
CA SER A 298 -5.50 43.58 13.12
C SER A 298 -5.07 44.02 14.51
N GLU A 299 -4.19 45.02 14.60
CA GLU A 299 -4.10 45.77 15.85
C GLU A 299 -5.55 46.15 16.19
N PRO A 300 -6.05 45.79 17.38
CA PRO A 300 -7.40 46.11 17.77
C PRO A 300 -7.47 47.63 17.75
N LYS A 301 -8.00 48.20 16.66
CA LYS A 301 -8.16 49.64 16.53
C LYS A 301 -8.84 50.07 17.83
N PRO A 302 -8.21 50.95 18.63
CA PRO A 302 -8.79 51.35 19.91
C PRO A 302 -10.21 51.76 19.59
N LYS A 303 -11.18 51.02 20.17
CA LYS A 303 -12.60 51.18 19.85
C LYS A 303 -12.89 52.67 20.02
N SER A 304 -12.95 53.42 18.92
CA SER A 304 -13.34 54.82 18.98
C SER A 304 -14.72 54.74 19.60
N THR A 305 -14.85 55.25 20.82
CA THR A 305 -16.09 55.31 21.59
C THR A 305 -17.09 56.17 20.82
N LYS A 306 -17.68 55.59 19.78
CA LYS A 306 -18.84 56.14 19.12
C LYS A 306 -19.98 55.95 20.11
N LYS A 307 -20.29 57.03 20.82
CA LYS A 307 -21.52 57.21 21.60
C LYS A 307 -22.67 56.61 20.79
N SER A 308 -23.20 55.50 21.29
CA SER A 308 -24.44 54.91 20.81
C SER A 308 -25.56 55.92 21.04
N THR A 309 -26.03 56.56 19.97
CA THR A 309 -27.33 57.23 20.01
C THR A 309 -28.41 56.16 20.13
N THR A 310 -28.95 56.07 21.33
CA THR A 310 -30.15 55.36 21.71
C THR A 310 -31.32 55.73 20.81
N GLY A 311 -32.06 54.71 20.34
CA GLY A 311 -33.47 54.86 20.00
C GLY A 311 -33.85 54.39 18.60
N SER A 312 -34.31 53.13 18.50
CA SER A 312 -35.61 52.87 17.87
C SER A 312 -36.07 51.43 18.18
N LYS A 313 -36.98 51.31 19.16
CA LYS A 313 -37.79 50.10 19.36
C LYS A 313 -38.68 49.92 18.14
N ARG A 314 -38.53 48.82 17.38
CA ARG A 314 -39.59 48.32 16.50
C ARG A 314 -40.08 46.98 17.03
N LYS A 315 -41.36 46.98 17.41
CA LYS A 315 -42.20 45.86 17.84
C LYS A 315 -42.46 45.00 16.60
N ARG A 316 -42.03 43.73 16.58
CA ARG A 316 -42.42 42.77 15.53
C ARG A 316 -43.49 41.85 16.08
N ALA A 317 -44.60 41.79 15.33
CA ALA A 317 -45.73 40.92 15.57
C ALA A 317 -45.36 39.46 15.30
N VAL A 318 -45.93 38.59 16.12
CA VAL A 318 -45.97 37.15 15.96
C VAL A 318 -46.93 36.84 14.80
N SER A 319 -46.46 36.13 13.79
CA SER A 319 -47.32 35.41 12.85
C SER A 319 -46.84 33.96 12.78
N ASP A 320 -47.75 33.10 13.22
CA ASP A 320 -47.72 31.66 13.29
C ASP A 320 -48.32 31.10 11.99
N THR A 321 -47.51 30.37 11.22
CA THR A 321 -47.84 29.52 10.06
C THR A 321 -46.48 28.94 9.62
N GLY A 322 -46.21 27.64 9.57
CA GLY A 322 -47.05 26.53 9.16
C GLY A 322 -46.48 26.01 7.83
N ASP A 323 -45.92 24.80 7.89
CA ASP A 323 -45.56 23.88 6.80
C ASP A 323 -44.32 24.14 5.90
N ASP A 324 -43.48 23.09 5.90
CA ASP A 324 -42.78 22.47 4.77
C ASP A 324 -42.16 23.36 3.70
N ASP A 325 -40.85 23.60 3.82
CA ASP A 325 -39.95 23.80 2.68
C ASP A 325 -38.54 23.29 3.04
N GLU A 326 -38.37 21.97 2.92
CA GLU A 326 -37.07 21.38 2.63
C GLU A 326 -36.67 21.80 1.21
N GLU A 327 -35.82 22.82 1.05
CA GLU A 327 -34.88 23.02 -0.07
C GLU A 327 -34.35 24.46 -0.11
N ASP A 328 -33.47 24.87 0.81
CA ASP A 328 -32.69 26.11 0.59
C ASP A 328 -31.30 26.15 1.25
N PHE A 329 -30.66 24.98 1.38
CA PHE A 329 -29.25 24.91 1.80
C PHE A 329 -28.24 25.15 0.66
N GLN A 330 -28.70 25.39 -0.58
CA GLN A 330 -27.81 25.57 -1.73
C GLN A 330 -27.34 27.02 -1.95
N ASN A 331 -27.83 27.98 -1.17
CA ASN A 331 -27.53 29.40 -1.41
C ASN A 331 -26.88 30.14 -0.23
N ARG A 332 -26.16 29.42 0.64
CA ARG A 332 -25.10 30.06 1.45
C ARG A 332 -23.93 30.40 0.55
N SER A 333 -24.16 31.44 -0.24
CA SER A 333 -23.20 32.34 -0.84
C SER A 333 -21.79 31.76 -0.90
N HIS A 334 -21.46 31.15 -2.04
CA HIS A 334 -20.16 31.37 -2.65
C HIS A 334 -19.89 32.87 -2.67
N ARG A 335 -19.46 33.45 -1.54
CA ARG A 335 -18.60 34.61 -1.61
C ARG A 335 -17.47 34.15 -2.51
N PRO A 336 -17.24 34.80 -3.66
CA PRO A 336 -16.04 34.56 -4.41
C PRO A 336 -14.92 34.68 -3.38
N TRP A 337 -14.18 33.60 -3.13
CA TRP A 337 -12.98 33.59 -2.30
C TRP A 337 -11.86 34.36 -3.03
N ASN A 338 -12.23 35.52 -3.55
CA ASN A 338 -11.39 36.51 -4.18
C ASN A 338 -10.73 37.29 -3.07
N ASP A 339 -9.42 37.45 -3.22
CA ASP A 339 -8.49 38.33 -2.50
C ASP A 339 -9.19 39.31 -1.57
N GLY A 340 -9.57 38.80 -0.40
CA GLY A 340 -10.11 39.65 0.62
C GLY A 340 -9.03 40.68 0.97
N PRO A 341 -9.41 41.93 1.25
CA PRO A 341 -8.46 43.01 1.55
C PRO A 341 -7.53 42.65 2.73
N GLU A 342 -7.86 41.62 3.52
CA GLU A 342 -7.03 41.08 4.58
C GLU A 342 -5.63 40.62 4.15
N TYR A 343 -5.40 40.20 2.90
CA TYR A 343 -4.06 39.75 2.45
C TYR A 343 -3.23 40.87 1.81
N VAL A 344 -3.83 42.06 1.63
CA VAL A 344 -3.17 43.23 1.05
C VAL A 344 -2.54 44.04 2.18
N LEU A 345 -1.25 43.83 2.40
CA LEU A 345 -0.49 44.46 3.48
C LEU A 345 -0.07 45.87 3.07
N ALA A 346 -0.10 46.83 4.00
CA ALA A 346 0.61 48.09 3.79
C ALA A 346 2.12 47.82 3.70
N LYS A 347 2.87 48.66 2.98
CA LYS A 347 4.34 48.51 2.89
C LYS A 347 5.03 48.57 4.27
N THR A 348 4.38 49.20 5.25
CA THR A 348 4.83 49.28 6.64
C THR A 348 4.44 48.05 7.47
N ASP A 349 3.46 47.26 7.02
CA ASP A 349 3.01 46.05 7.70
C ASP A 349 4.07 44.96 7.45
N LYS A 350 5.02 44.89 8.37
CA LYS A 350 6.09 43.91 8.39
C LYS A 350 6.41 43.52 9.81
N PRO A 351 6.87 42.28 10.06
CA PRO A 351 7.35 41.89 11.36
C PRO A 351 8.41 42.86 11.86
N SER A 352 8.32 43.20 13.13
CA SER A 352 9.26 44.11 13.79
C SER A 352 9.45 43.67 15.24
N PRO A 353 10.47 44.17 15.96
CA PRO A 353 10.65 43.80 17.36
C PRO A 353 9.47 44.21 18.25
N LYS A 354 8.70 45.23 17.86
CA LYS A 354 7.50 45.68 18.58
C LYS A 354 6.28 44.83 18.25
N ASN A 355 6.15 44.45 16.97
CA ASN A 355 5.06 43.65 16.45
C ASN A 355 5.65 42.40 15.76
N PRO A 356 6.12 41.41 16.54
CA PRO A 356 6.84 40.25 16.02
C PRO A 356 5.92 39.17 15.45
N THR A 357 4.63 39.24 15.75
CA THR A 357 3.64 38.22 15.41
C THR A 357 2.84 38.65 14.18
N MET A 358 2.62 37.72 13.27
CA MET A 358 1.70 37.87 12.15
C MET A 358 0.69 36.74 12.13
N ASN A 359 -0.54 37.08 11.76
CA ASN A 359 -1.55 36.10 11.50
C ASN A 359 -1.41 35.54 10.09
N PHE A 360 -1.76 34.28 9.90
CA PHE A 360 -1.76 33.63 8.61
C PHE A 360 -2.92 32.64 8.50
N ARG A 361 -3.36 32.42 7.27
CA ARG A 361 -4.17 31.27 6.89
C ARG A 361 -3.33 30.35 6.03
N TRP A 362 -3.69 29.08 5.99
CA TRP A 362 -2.98 28.11 5.18
C TRP A 362 -3.93 27.25 4.34
N ARG A 363 -3.43 26.85 3.17
CA ARG A 363 -4.02 25.81 2.34
C ARG A 363 -2.94 24.81 1.99
N GLY A 364 -3.30 23.54 1.99
CA GLY A 364 -2.31 22.49 1.76
C GLY A 364 -2.91 21.17 1.34
N ARG A 365 -2.00 20.22 1.16
CA ARG A 365 -2.25 18.86 0.78
C ARG A 365 -1.56 17.94 1.77
N ASP A 366 -2.28 16.90 2.18
CA ASP A 366 -1.67 15.76 2.84
C ASP A 366 -0.89 14.95 1.80
N SER A 367 0.41 14.81 2.00
CA SER A 367 1.32 14.10 1.09
C SER A 367 1.06 12.58 1.08
N SER A 368 0.53 12.01 2.17
CA SER A 368 0.30 10.58 2.32
C SER A 368 -0.90 10.11 1.49
N GLU A 369 -2.03 10.83 1.59
CA GLU A 369 -3.26 10.53 0.85
C GLU A 369 -3.41 11.35 -0.45
N ARG A 370 -2.44 12.24 -0.69
CA ARG A 370 -2.44 13.24 -1.78
C ARG A 370 -3.71 14.07 -1.79
N GLN A 371 -4.32 14.33 -0.63
CA GLN A 371 -5.63 14.95 -0.53
C GLN A 371 -5.52 16.43 -0.15
N ILE A 372 -6.23 17.30 -0.87
CA ILE A 372 -6.34 18.72 -0.50
C ILE A 372 -7.10 18.82 0.83
N GLN A 373 -6.52 19.54 1.78
CA GLN A 373 -7.13 19.79 3.09
C GLN A 373 -8.16 20.91 2.95
N LEU A 374 -9.44 20.53 2.95
CA LEU A 374 -10.54 21.49 2.90
C LEU A 374 -10.64 22.27 4.20
N ASN A 375 -11.07 23.53 4.11
CA ASN A 375 -11.37 24.39 5.26
C ASN A 375 -10.18 24.71 6.17
N SER A 376 -8.95 24.33 5.81
CA SER A 376 -7.74 24.63 6.57
C SER A 376 -7.48 26.14 6.72
N ASP A 377 -8.06 26.93 5.83
CA ASP A 377 -7.99 28.38 5.81
C ASP A 377 -9.15 29.05 6.54
N ARG A 378 -10.04 28.32 7.23
CA ARG A 378 -11.11 28.93 8.05
C ARG A 378 -10.56 29.59 9.30
N ASP A 379 -9.57 28.97 9.90
CA ASP A 379 -8.97 29.43 11.15
C ASP A 379 -7.71 30.26 10.88
N SER A 380 -7.63 31.41 11.57
CA SER A 380 -6.45 32.26 11.52
C SER A 380 -5.46 31.78 12.56
N ASN A 381 -4.26 31.45 12.11
CA ASN A 381 -3.15 30.96 12.93
C ASN A 381 -2.12 32.09 13.12
N ALA A 382 -1.22 31.95 14.09
CA ALA A 382 -0.21 32.97 14.38
C ALA A 382 1.21 32.42 14.26
N ILE A 383 2.10 33.21 13.66
CA ILE A 383 3.54 32.98 13.64
C ILE A 383 4.24 34.14 14.33
N THR A 384 5.18 33.85 15.22
CA THR A 384 5.98 34.83 15.95
C THR A 384 7.43 34.73 15.52
N PHE A 385 7.96 35.82 15.00
CA PHE A 385 9.36 35.93 14.62
C PHE A 385 10.20 36.40 15.82
N SER A 386 11.40 35.87 15.95
CA SER A 386 12.30 36.19 17.05
C SER A 386 13.77 36.09 16.64
N GLY A 387 14.66 36.34 17.59
CA GLY A 387 16.10 36.34 17.37
C GLY A 387 16.59 37.54 16.55
N LYS A 388 17.91 37.58 16.36
CA LYS A 388 18.56 38.67 15.63
C LYS A 388 18.13 38.64 14.16
N GLY A 389 17.57 39.73 13.64
CA GLY A 389 17.15 39.77 12.24
C GLY A 389 15.84 39.05 11.92
N GLY A 390 15.03 38.64 12.91
CA GLY A 390 13.84 37.80 12.68
C GLY A 390 14.18 36.39 12.15
N ALA A 391 15.39 35.91 12.43
CA ALA A 391 15.91 34.67 11.86
C ALA A 391 15.43 33.40 12.58
N LYS A 392 14.71 33.53 13.68
CA LYS A 392 13.97 32.42 14.32
C LYS A 392 12.48 32.67 14.19
N LEU A 393 11.70 31.60 14.19
CA LEU A 393 10.25 31.68 14.25
C LEU A 393 9.67 30.56 15.10
N SER A 394 8.47 30.79 15.60
CA SER A 394 7.62 29.77 16.23
C SER A 394 6.18 30.03 15.83
N GLY A 395 5.40 28.98 15.64
CA GLY A 395 4.00 29.10 15.28
C GLY A 395 3.21 27.88 15.68
N ILE A 396 1.92 27.96 15.47
CA ILE A 396 0.99 26.86 15.64
C ILE A 396 0.29 26.66 14.30
N ILE A 397 0.13 25.42 13.89
CA ILE A 397 -0.71 25.04 12.76
C ILE A 397 -1.74 24.03 13.24
N GLU A 398 -3.02 24.33 13.04
CA GLU A 398 -4.10 23.39 13.30
C GLU A 398 -4.38 22.55 12.07
N THR A 399 -4.35 21.23 12.23
CA THR A 399 -4.60 20.24 11.17
C THR A 399 -5.71 19.29 11.59
N PRO A 400 -6.55 18.79 10.67
CA PRO A 400 -7.63 17.87 11.03
C PRO A 400 -7.16 16.53 11.60
N PHE A 401 -5.97 16.06 11.21
CA PHE A 401 -5.47 14.72 11.56
C PHE A 401 -4.49 14.71 12.74
N ALA A 402 -3.71 15.78 12.94
CA ALA A 402 -2.74 15.87 14.05
C ALA A 402 -3.15 16.90 15.12
N GLY A 403 -4.27 17.60 14.94
CA GLY A 403 -4.71 18.65 15.86
C GLY A 403 -3.80 19.87 15.79
N SER A 404 -3.54 20.49 16.95
CA SER A 404 -2.68 21.66 17.09
C SER A 404 -1.21 21.24 17.13
N CYS A 405 -0.43 21.61 16.13
CA CYS A 405 0.99 21.27 16.03
C CYS A 405 1.84 22.52 16.26
N VAL A 406 2.71 22.49 17.26
CA VAL A 406 3.64 23.59 17.53
C VAL A 406 4.90 23.40 16.70
N PHE A 407 5.28 24.41 15.94
CA PHE A 407 6.49 24.36 15.13
C PHE A 407 7.45 25.50 15.47
N THR A 408 8.74 25.21 15.36
CA THR A 408 9.82 26.20 15.45
C THR A 408 10.66 26.19 14.18
N GLY A 409 11.39 27.28 13.92
CA GLY A 409 12.15 27.39 12.69
C GLY A 409 13.41 28.24 12.81
N LYS A 410 14.44 27.84 12.08
CA LYS A 410 15.72 28.55 11.94
C LYS A 410 15.93 28.95 10.49
N LYS A 411 16.14 30.25 10.22
CA LYS A 411 16.42 30.78 8.88
C LYS A 411 17.80 30.31 8.41
N VAL A 412 17.87 29.63 7.28
CA VAL A 412 19.13 29.08 6.70
C VAL A 412 19.47 29.66 5.34
N GLU A 413 18.57 30.44 4.73
CA GLU A 413 18.81 31.13 3.47
C GLU A 413 18.07 32.48 3.44
N MET A 414 18.67 33.48 2.82
CA MET A 414 17.99 34.75 2.54
C MET A 414 17.07 34.60 1.33
N ALA A 415 15.97 35.36 1.25
CA ALA A 415 15.14 35.34 0.06
C ALA A 415 15.91 35.80 -1.18
N ASN A 416 15.63 35.14 -2.31
CA ASN A 416 15.96 35.64 -3.63
C ASN A 416 14.90 36.68 -4.03
N PRO A 417 15.25 37.98 -4.16
CA PRO A 417 14.28 39.04 -4.48
C PRO A 417 13.55 38.79 -5.81
N GLY A 418 14.18 38.10 -6.76
CA GLY A 418 13.58 37.77 -8.06
C GLY A 418 12.61 36.57 -8.03
N ALA A 419 12.50 35.84 -6.92
CA ALA A 419 11.64 34.67 -6.82
C ALA A 419 10.18 35.04 -6.56
N ALA A 420 9.92 35.99 -5.65
CA ALA A 420 8.54 36.32 -5.24
C ALA A 420 7.65 36.80 -6.41
N PRO A 421 8.09 37.70 -7.31
CA PRO A 421 7.25 38.14 -8.43
C PRO A 421 6.91 37.04 -9.45
N ARG A 422 7.64 35.92 -9.45
CA ARG A 422 7.40 34.78 -10.34
C ARG A 422 6.34 33.82 -9.82
N ILE A 423 5.92 33.99 -8.57
CA ILE A 423 4.94 33.12 -7.92
C ILE A 423 3.59 33.83 -7.95
N SER A 424 2.66 33.32 -8.73
CA SER A 424 1.25 33.69 -8.61
C SER A 424 0.67 33.00 -7.37
N ILE A 425 0.77 33.65 -6.22
CA ILE A 425 0.22 33.10 -4.97
C ILE A 425 -1.28 32.82 -5.11
N GLN A 426 -2.01 33.67 -5.81
CA GLN A 426 -3.44 33.48 -6.04
C GLN A 426 -3.73 32.23 -6.89
N GLY A 427 -2.94 31.97 -7.92
CA GLY A 427 -3.03 30.73 -8.70
C GLY A 427 -2.80 29.50 -7.81
N ARG A 428 -1.71 29.50 -7.03
CA ARG A 428 -1.38 28.41 -6.11
C ARG A 428 -2.41 28.19 -5.00
N TRP A 429 -3.00 29.28 -4.51
CA TRP A 429 -4.05 29.23 -3.51
C TRP A 429 -5.36 28.63 -4.06
N ASN A 430 -5.67 28.92 -5.33
CA ASN A 430 -6.84 28.40 -6.03
C ASN A 430 -6.69 26.93 -6.46
N GLU A 431 -5.46 26.46 -6.67
CA GLU A 431 -5.15 25.03 -6.86
C GLU A 431 -5.47 24.17 -5.61
N LEU A 432 -5.71 24.80 -4.46
CA LEU A 432 -5.95 24.13 -3.17
C LEU A 432 -7.35 24.45 -2.60
N ASN A 433 -8.31 24.78 -3.45
CA ASN A 433 -9.70 25.06 -3.03
C ASN A 433 -10.62 23.84 -3.18
N GLU A 434 -11.88 24.00 -2.75
CA GLU A 434 -12.91 22.95 -2.83
C GLU A 434 -13.18 22.48 -4.25
N ARG A 435 -13.16 23.39 -5.24
CA ARG A 435 -13.32 23.02 -6.65
C ARG A 435 -12.18 22.14 -7.15
N ALA A 436 -10.93 22.45 -6.77
CA ALA A 436 -9.77 21.64 -7.11
C ALA A 436 -9.84 20.27 -6.44
N TYR A 437 -10.26 20.22 -5.17
CA TYR A 437 -10.52 18.98 -4.46
C TYR A 437 -11.57 18.11 -5.17
N GLU A 438 -12.74 18.67 -5.51
CA GLU A 438 -13.79 17.92 -6.20
C GLU A 438 -13.34 17.42 -7.57
N SER A 439 -12.59 18.25 -8.32
CA SER A 439 -11.99 17.83 -9.58
C SER A 439 -11.05 16.63 -9.39
N GLU A 440 -10.15 16.67 -8.40
CA GLU A 440 -9.22 15.57 -8.12
C GLU A 440 -9.94 14.32 -7.60
N ARG A 441 -10.99 14.50 -6.80
CA ARG A 441 -11.81 13.41 -6.28
C ARG A 441 -12.52 12.68 -7.42
N VAL A 442 -13.16 13.40 -8.34
CA VAL A 442 -13.87 12.81 -9.49
C VAL A 442 -12.89 12.10 -10.43
N SER A 443 -11.74 12.70 -10.75
CA SER A 443 -10.72 12.09 -11.61
C SER A 443 -10.06 10.82 -11.06
N ARG A 444 -10.22 10.50 -9.77
CA ARG A 444 -9.73 9.23 -9.20
C ARG A 444 -10.67 8.05 -9.49
N TRP A 445 -11.94 8.30 -9.83
CA TRP A 445 -12.98 7.27 -9.92
C TRP A 445 -13.69 7.19 -11.27
N GLY A 446 -13.40 8.10 -12.20
CA GLY A 446 -13.88 8.09 -13.59
C GLY A 446 -12.73 8.01 -14.56
#